data_AF-A0A2W5R391-F1
#
_entry.id   AF-A0A2W5R391-F1
#
_cell.length_a   1.000
_cell.length_b   1.000
_cell.length_c   1.000
_cell.angle_alpha   90.00
_cell.angle_beta   90.00
_cell.angle_gamma   90.00
#
_symmetry.space_group_name_H-M   'P 1'
#
loop_
_entity.id
_entity.type
_entity.pdbx_description
1 polymer ?
#
loop_
_entity_poly.entity_id
_entity_poly.type
_entity_poly.pdbx_seq_one_letter_code
_entity_poly.pdbx_strand_id
1 'polypeptide(L)' 'MSPPSRVRVQRRPVHGVLLLDKPLGLSSNQALQKAKWLLRAEKAGHTGTLDP' A
#
# COMPACT_ATOMS: atom_id res chain seq x y z
N MET A 1 18.35 5.47 -27.90
CA MET A 1 18.50 5.87 -26.49
C MET A 1 17.64 4.95 -25.63
N SER A 2 18.22 4.17 -24.72
CA SER A 2 17.46 3.35 -23.78
C SER A 2 16.83 4.24 -22.70
N PRO A 3 15.57 4.00 -22.28
CA PRO A 3 14.96 4.81 -21.23
C PRO A 3 15.76 4.66 -19.91
N PRO A 4 15.84 5.72 -19.09
CA PRO A 4 16.53 5.64 -17.81
C PRO A 4 15.89 4.56 -16.94
N SER A 5 16.71 3.75 -16.27
CA SER A 5 16.23 2.75 -15.33
C SER A 5 15.49 3.47 -14.20
N ARG A 6 14.17 3.23 -14.09
CA ARG A 6 13.40 3.76 -12.97
C ARG A 6 13.95 3.16 -11.69
N VAL A 7 14.44 4.01 -10.79
CA VAL A 7 14.86 3.60 -9.44
C VAL A 7 13.66 2.92 -8.78
N ARG A 8 13.78 1.62 -8.52
CA ARG A 8 12.74 0.86 -7.83
C ARG A 8 12.72 1.29 -6.37
N VAL A 9 11.53 1.56 -5.83
CA VAL A 9 11.35 1.82 -4.40
C VAL A 9 11.78 0.56 -3.64
N GLN A 10 12.89 0.65 -2.90
CA GLN A 10 13.35 -0.43 -2.03
C GLN A 10 12.34 -0.62 -0.90
N ARG A 11 11.79 -1.83 -0.76
CA ARG A 11 10.86 -2.17 0.31
C ARG A 11 11.61 -2.57 1.58
N ARG A 12 10.90 -2.62 2.70
CA ARG A 12 11.41 -3.03 4.01
C ARG A 12 10.42 -3.94 4.74
N PRO A 13 10.90 -4.81 5.64
CA PRO A 13 10.03 -5.51 6.56
C PRO A 13 9.37 -4.48 7.49
N VAL A 14 8.04 -4.57 7.61
CA VAL A 14 7.24 -3.72 8.50
C VAL A 14 6.39 -4.63 9.36
N HIS A 15 6.47 -4.44 10.67
CA HIS A 15 5.71 -5.18 11.67
C HIS A 15 4.83 -4.17 12.43
N GLY A 16 3.52 -4.25 12.27
CA GLY A 16 2.59 -3.33 12.92
C GLY A 16 1.18 -3.40 12.36
N VAL A 17 0.31 -2.60 12.94
CA VAL A 17 -1.09 -2.43 12.54
C VAL A 17 -1.31 -0.96 12.18
N LEU A 18 -1.99 -0.72 11.06
CA LEU A 18 -2.43 0.61 10.65
C LEU A 18 -3.95 0.66 10.74
N LEU A 19 -4.46 1.45 11.68
CA LEU A 19 -5.88 1.79 11.72
C LEU A 19 -6.11 2.94 10.74
N LEU A 20 -6.72 2.65 9.60
CA LEU A 20 -6.93 3.60 8.51
C LEU A 20 -8.41 3.93 8.39
N ASP A 21 -8.76 5.20 8.59
CA ASP A 21 -10.06 5.73 8.19
C ASP A 21 -10.06 5.96 6.67
N LYS A 22 -10.56 4.98 5.92
CA LYS A 22 -10.52 4.98 4.46
C LYS A 22 -11.63 5.90 3.92
N PRO A 23 -11.32 6.85 3.02
CA PRO A 23 -12.35 7.68 2.41
C PRO A 23 -13.29 6.87 1.49
N LEU A 24 -14.49 7.41 1.26
CA LEU A 24 -15.42 6.91 0.26
C LEU A 24 -14.81 6.95 -1.15
N GLY A 25 -15.22 6.02 -2.02
CA GLY A 25 -14.75 5.95 -3.41
C GLY A 25 -13.40 5.25 -3.61
N LEU A 26 -12.72 4.84 -2.54
CA LEU A 26 -11.59 3.89 -2.61
C LEU A 26 -12.04 2.50 -2.20
N SER A 27 -11.64 1.46 -2.93
CA SER A 27 -11.75 0.09 -2.41
C SER A 27 -10.73 -0.16 -1.30
N SER A 28 -11.00 -1.15 -0.46
CA SER A 28 -10.15 -1.60 0.64
C SER A 28 -8.77 -1.99 0.12
N ASN A 29 -8.70 -2.64 -1.05
CA ASN A 29 -7.43 -2.98 -1.69
C ASN A 29 -6.69 -1.73 -2.23
N GLN A 30 -7.38 -0.76 -2.83
CA GLN A 30 -6.73 0.48 -3.29
C GLN A 30 -6.08 1.24 -2.12
N ALA A 31 -6.80 1.35 -1.00
CA ALA A 31 -6.26 1.95 0.22
C ALA A 31 -5.06 1.17 0.77
N LEU A 32 -5.16 -0.17 0.83
CA LEU A 32 -4.06 -1.05 1.23
C LEU A 32 -2.80 -0.87 0.35
N GLN A 33 -2.95 -0.85 -0.97
CA GLN A 33 -1.81 -0.70 -1.89
C GLN A 33 -1.14 0.67 -1.71
N LYS A 34 -1.92 1.74 -1.52
CA LYS A 34 -1.39 3.07 -1.23
C LYS A 34 -0.60 3.08 0.08
N ALA A 35 -1.17 2.54 1.16
CA ALA A 35 -0.49 2.46 2.46
C ALA A 35 0.79 1.63 2.39
N LYS A 36 0.74 0.46 1.73
CA LYS A 36 1.91 -0.40 1.50
C LYS A 36 3.04 0.33 0.77
N TRP A 37 2.69 1.12 -0.25
CA TRP A 37 3.67 1.92 -1.01
C TRP A 37 4.27 3.03 -0.15
N LEU A 38 3.44 3.81 0.55
CA LEU A 38 3.87 4.91 1.42
C LEU A 38 4.80 4.42 2.55
N LEU A 39 4.48 3.28 3.15
CA LEU A 39 5.30 2.70 4.23
C LEU A 39 6.48 1.87 3.73
N ARG A 40 6.60 1.70 2.40
CA ARG A 40 7.57 0.83 1.73
C ARG A 40 7.50 -0.61 2.24
N ALA A 41 6.32 -1.07 2.65
CA ALA A 41 6.16 -2.39 3.25
C ALA A 41 6.30 -3.50 2.19
N GLU A 42 7.02 -4.56 2.53
CA GLU A 42 7.13 -5.77 1.69
C GLU A 42 5.77 -6.44 1.46
N LYS A 43 4.98 -6.55 2.53
CA LYS A 43 3.66 -7.18 2.59
C LYS A 43 2.71 -6.39 3.47
N ALA A 44 1.43 -6.47 3.17
CA ALA A 44 0.34 -5.90 3.96
C ALA A 44 -0.95 -6.66 3.64
N GLY A 45 -1.87 -6.71 4.60
CA GLY A 45 -3.23 -7.25 4.45
C GLY A 45 -4.23 -6.35 5.17
N HIS A 46 -5.52 -6.54 4.88
CA HIS A 46 -6.62 -5.84 5.56
C HIS A 46 -7.51 -6.87 6.27
N THR A 47 -8.22 -6.47 7.32
CA THR A 47 -8.98 -7.36 8.22
C THR A 47 -10.39 -7.70 7.72
N GLY A 48 -10.64 -7.58 6.41
CA GLY A 48 -11.97 -7.69 5.80
C GLY A 48 -12.28 -6.50 4.89
N THR A 49 -13.21 -6.69 3.96
CA THR A 49 -13.57 -5.68 2.96
C THR A 49 -14.73 -4.84 3.49
N LEU A 50 -14.48 -3.56 3.77
CA LEU A 50 -15.50 -2.55 4.16
C LEU A 50 -15.98 -1.75 2.94
N ASP A 51 -15.83 -2.32 1.75
CA ASP A 51 -16.28 -1.65 0.54
C ASP A 51 -17.80 -1.44 0.64
N PRO A 52 -18.33 -0.26 0.26
CA PRO A 52 -19.59 -0.24 -0.48
C PRO A 52 -19.41 -0.96 -1.82
#